data_AF-A0A7T6Z5G2-F1
#
_entry.id   AF-A0A7T6Z5G2-F1
#
_cell.length_a   1.000
_cell.length_b   1.000
_cell.length_c   1.000
_cell.angle_alpha   90.00
_cell.angle_beta   90.00
_cell.angle_gamma   90.00
#
_symmetry.space_group_name_H-M   'P 1'
#
loop_
_entity.id
_entity.type
_entity.pdbx_description
1 polymer ?
#
loop_
_entity_poly.entity_id
_entity_poly.type
_entity_poly.pdbx_seq_one_letter_code
_entity_poly.pdbx_strand_id
1 'polypeptide(L)'
;MGGGGGGSLYPDLLNQIKSEDQDSWMDFELAYQVFLSPMTFSNYLRFPLSTNDVYAFNKDISTDLFGYVEEESMGSEYKYGMFTNDLPSKQALMEQYWHSKLLLSDYLDEKPYANAEFLVFNNIPAHLLEGFINNQKAGE
;
A
#
# COMPACT_ATOMS: atom_id res chain seq x y z
N MET A 1 2.80 -12.56 1.76
CA MET A 1 1.73 -11.57 1.60
C MET A 1 2.25 -10.52 0.64
N GLY A 2 1.56 -10.35 -0.49
CA GLY A 2 2.02 -9.66 -1.69
C GLY A 2 2.12 -8.14 -1.51
N GLY A 3 2.98 -7.51 -2.33
CA GLY A 3 3.44 -6.12 -2.20
C GLY A 3 2.40 -5.01 -2.41
N GLY A 4 1.12 -5.34 -2.48
CA GLY A 4 0.03 -4.45 -2.88
C GLY A 4 -0.70 -3.68 -1.77
N GLY A 5 -0.21 -3.66 -0.53
CA GLY A 5 -0.86 -2.95 0.58
C GLY A 5 -2.35 -3.26 0.77
N GLY A 6 -3.10 -2.32 1.38
CA GLY A 6 -4.54 -2.47 1.61
C GLY A 6 -5.39 -2.62 0.34
N GLY A 7 -4.94 -2.03 -0.78
CA GLY A 7 -5.66 -2.08 -2.05
C GLY A 7 -5.76 -3.50 -2.65
N SER A 8 -4.86 -4.39 -2.27
CA SER A 8 -4.85 -5.79 -2.72
C SER A 8 -5.82 -6.71 -1.96
N LEU A 9 -6.46 -6.24 -0.87
CA LEU A 9 -7.33 -7.06 -0.04
C LEU A 9 -8.67 -7.40 -0.73
N TYR A 10 -9.21 -6.47 -1.52
CA TYR A 10 -10.47 -6.64 -2.25
C TYR A 10 -10.36 -6.12 -3.69
N PRO A 11 -9.65 -6.83 -4.57
CA PRO A 11 -9.32 -6.36 -5.92
C PRO A 11 -10.57 -6.07 -6.77
N ASP A 12 -11.64 -6.85 -6.63
CA ASP A 12 -12.90 -6.64 -7.36
C ASP A 12 -13.58 -5.31 -6.98
N LEU A 13 -13.57 -4.95 -5.68
CA LEU A 13 -14.12 -3.68 -5.21
C LEU A 13 -13.25 -2.52 -5.69
N LEU A 14 -11.93 -2.65 -5.58
CA LEU A 14 -11.01 -1.62 -6.03
C LEU A 14 -11.14 -1.35 -7.53
N ASN A 15 -11.24 -2.40 -8.35
CA ASN A 15 -11.40 -2.29 -9.79
C ASN A 15 -12.69 -1.56 -10.18
N GLN A 16 -13.77 -1.73 -9.42
CA GLN A 16 -15.00 -0.96 -9.61
C GLN A 16 -14.77 0.52 -9.27
N ILE A 17 -14.16 0.80 -8.12
CA ILE A 17 -13.90 2.17 -7.65
C ILE A 17 -13.01 2.96 -8.63
N LYS A 18 -11.92 2.36 -9.10
CA LYS A 18 -10.96 3.07 -9.97
C LYS A 18 -11.35 3.13 -11.44
N SER A 19 -12.40 2.43 -11.87
CA SER A 19 -12.71 2.26 -13.31
C SER A 19 -12.94 3.58 -14.06
N GLU A 20 -13.35 4.63 -13.36
CA GLU A 20 -13.58 5.98 -13.91
C GLU A 20 -12.56 7.02 -13.42
N ASP A 21 -11.53 6.59 -12.67
CA ASP A 21 -10.53 7.46 -12.07
C ASP A 21 -9.30 7.67 -13.00
N GLN A 22 -8.71 8.86 -12.95
CA GLN A 22 -7.50 9.21 -13.70
C GLN A 22 -6.29 8.32 -13.36
N ASP A 23 -6.30 7.73 -12.15
CA ASP A 23 -5.24 6.86 -11.65
C ASP A 23 -5.58 5.37 -11.80
N SER A 24 -6.55 5.02 -12.65
CA SER A 24 -6.94 3.63 -12.97
C SER A 24 -5.77 2.72 -13.39
N TRP A 25 -4.68 3.30 -13.88
CA TRP A 25 -3.42 2.63 -14.23
C TRP A 25 -2.69 1.98 -13.04
N MET A 26 -2.98 2.38 -11.80
CA MET A 26 -2.35 1.83 -10.60
C MET A 26 -2.77 0.37 -10.38
N ASP A 27 -1.81 -0.54 -10.45
CA ASP A 27 -2.02 -1.97 -10.25
C ASP A 27 -1.40 -2.45 -8.93
N PHE A 28 -2.26 -2.77 -7.95
CA PHE A 28 -1.82 -3.23 -6.64
C PHE A 28 -1.29 -4.67 -6.65
N GLU A 29 -1.52 -5.47 -7.70
CA GLU A 29 -0.86 -6.78 -7.84
C GLU A 29 0.62 -6.64 -8.19
N LEU A 30 0.97 -5.56 -8.92
CA LEU A 30 2.33 -5.25 -9.35
C LEU A 30 3.05 -4.28 -8.41
N ALA A 31 2.33 -3.60 -7.53
CA ALA A 31 2.88 -2.68 -6.57
C ALA A 31 3.80 -3.39 -5.56
N TYR A 32 4.74 -2.61 -5.03
CA TYR A 32 5.58 -3.05 -3.92
C TYR A 32 5.62 -2.00 -2.82
N GLN A 33 5.56 -2.50 -1.59
CA GLN A 33 5.63 -1.69 -0.39
C GLN A 33 7.07 -1.26 -0.12
N VAL A 34 7.23 0.02 0.20
CA VAL A 34 8.52 0.62 0.52
C VAL A 34 8.46 1.25 1.91
N PHE A 35 9.62 1.43 2.52
CA PHE A 35 9.75 1.99 3.86
C PHE A 35 10.70 3.17 3.84
N LEU A 36 10.28 4.27 4.47
CA LEU A 36 11.17 5.40 4.72
C LEU A 36 12.15 5.01 5.82
N SER A 37 13.45 5.09 5.52
CA SER A 37 14.51 4.83 6.49
C SER A 37 15.54 5.94 6.43
N PRO A 38 15.89 6.55 7.58
CA PRO A 38 17.05 7.45 7.65
C PRO A 38 18.38 6.67 7.66
N MET A 39 18.34 5.33 7.80
CA MET A 39 19.51 4.49 7.96
C MET A 39 19.93 3.84 6.65
N THR A 40 21.23 3.88 6.38
CA THR A 40 21.86 3.17 5.27
C THR A 40 22.21 1.75 5.68
N PHE A 41 21.25 0.83 5.53
CA PHE A 41 21.51 -0.60 5.77
C PHE A 41 22.15 -1.23 4.52
N SER A 42 23.23 -2.00 4.70
CA SER A 42 23.96 -2.66 3.60
C SER A 42 23.17 -3.75 2.89
N ASN A 43 22.14 -4.30 3.53
CA ASN A 43 21.42 -5.50 3.09
C ASN A 43 20.07 -5.20 2.43
N TYR A 44 19.78 -3.93 2.11
CA TYR A 44 18.52 -3.51 1.51
C TYR A 44 18.76 -2.78 0.20
N LEU A 45 17.88 -3.03 -0.77
CA LEU A 45 17.74 -2.20 -1.95
C LEU A 45 17.10 -0.87 -1.55
N ARG A 46 17.68 0.21 -2.06
CA ARG A 46 17.30 1.59 -1.75
C ARG A 46 17.23 2.38 -3.05
N PHE A 47 16.44 3.44 -3.06
CA PHE A 47 16.37 4.39 -4.17
C PHE A 47 16.07 5.78 -3.59
N PRO A 48 16.47 6.86 -4.30
CA PRO A 48 16.26 8.21 -3.80
C PRO A 48 14.76 8.56 -3.72
N LEU A 49 14.40 9.28 -2.65
CA LEU A 49 13.03 9.72 -2.37
C LEU A 49 12.44 10.62 -3.48
N SER A 50 13.29 11.28 -4.27
CA SER A 50 12.90 12.25 -5.29
C SER A 50 12.17 11.65 -6.50
N THR A 51 11.91 10.34 -6.50
CA THR A 51 11.05 9.70 -7.48
C THR A 51 9.59 10.04 -7.15
N ASN A 52 8.89 10.73 -8.06
CA ASN A 52 7.46 11.08 -7.95
C ASN A 52 6.51 9.86 -8.00
N ASP A 53 7.05 8.65 -7.83
CA ASP A 53 6.34 7.37 -8.05
C ASP A 53 5.97 6.66 -6.74
N VAL A 54 6.24 7.29 -5.59
CA VAL A 54 5.85 6.76 -4.28
C VAL A 54 4.56 7.42 -3.82
N TYR A 55 3.56 6.60 -3.52
CA TYR A 55 2.25 7.02 -3.04
C TYR A 55 2.06 6.58 -1.60
N ALA A 56 1.56 7.48 -0.76
CA ALA A 56 1.12 7.19 0.58
C ALA A 56 -0.37 6.83 0.58
N PHE A 57 -0.73 5.84 1.38
CA PHE A 57 -2.12 5.47 1.68
C PHE A 57 -2.32 5.38 3.19
N ASN A 58 -3.55 5.59 3.66
CA ASN A 58 -3.86 5.49 5.08
C ASN A 58 -3.91 4.02 5.52
N LYS A 59 -2.91 3.61 6.31
CA LYS A 59 -2.74 2.23 6.78
C LYS A 59 -3.77 1.83 7.82
N ASP A 60 -4.38 2.78 8.53
CA ASP A 60 -5.43 2.46 9.50
C ASP A 60 -6.65 1.87 8.78
N ILE A 61 -7.00 2.39 7.60
CA ILE A 61 -8.06 1.84 6.75
C ILE A 61 -7.71 0.43 6.27
N SER A 62 -6.46 0.19 5.87
CA SER A 62 -5.99 -1.15 5.50
C SER A 62 -6.09 -2.14 6.65
N THR A 63 -5.88 -1.67 7.88
CA THR A 63 -6.01 -2.49 9.09
C THR A 63 -7.48 -2.86 9.34
N ASP A 64 -8.39 -1.90 9.18
CA ASP A 64 -9.84 -2.15 9.28
C ASP A 64 -10.34 -3.13 8.19
N LEU A 65 -9.87 -2.96 6.95
CA LEU A 65 -10.14 -3.89 5.85
C LEU A 65 -9.61 -5.30 6.14
N PHE A 66 -8.43 -5.40 6.75
CA PHE A 66 -7.86 -6.69 7.14
C PHE A 66 -8.70 -7.39 8.22
N GLY A 67 -9.35 -6.65 9.12
CA GLY A 67 -10.30 -7.21 10.08
C GLY A 67 -11.44 -8.00 9.42
N TYR A 68 -11.94 -7.54 8.28
CA TYR A 68 -12.92 -8.30 7.49
C TYR A 68 -12.33 -9.57 6.87
N VAL A 69 -11.09 -9.53 6.39
CA VAL A 69 -10.39 -10.71 5.85
C VAL A 69 -10.19 -11.76 6.94
N GLU A 70 -9.76 -11.34 8.12
CA GLU A 70 -9.59 -12.22 9.28
C GLU A 70 -10.92 -12.87 9.66
N GLU A 71 -11.98 -12.08 9.78
CA GLU A 71 -13.30 -12.58 10.12
C GLU A 71 -13.86 -13.59 9.09
N GLU A 72 -13.70 -13.30 7.79
CA GLU A 72 -14.08 -14.20 6.71
C GLU A 72 -13.27 -15.52 6.72
N SER A 73 -12.01 -15.47 7.17
CA SER A 73 -11.14 -16.64 7.27
C SER A 73 -11.41 -17.53 8.48
N MET A 74 -12.03 -16.99 9.54
CA MET A 74 -12.27 -17.68 10.82
C MET A 74 -13.46 -18.66 10.80
N GLY A 75 -14.22 -18.74 9.70
CA GLY A 75 -15.24 -19.76 9.49
C GLY A 75 -16.39 -19.74 10.51
N SER A 76 -16.98 -20.91 10.82
CA SER A 76 -18.19 -21.02 11.65
C SER A 76 -17.98 -20.84 13.16
N GLU A 77 -16.73 -20.65 13.61
CA GLU A 77 -16.41 -20.53 15.04
C GLU A 77 -16.72 -19.13 15.60
N TYR A 78 -16.98 -18.16 14.73
CA TYR A 78 -17.25 -16.78 15.10
C TYR A 78 -18.57 -16.28 14.51
N LYS A 79 -19.22 -15.35 15.22
CA LYS A 79 -20.38 -14.63 14.70
C LYS A 79 -19.89 -13.50 13.83
N TYR A 80 -20.42 -13.42 12.62
CA TYR A 80 -20.23 -12.27 11.73
C TYR A 80 -20.48 -10.94 12.48
N GLY A 81 -19.56 -10.00 12.31
CA GLY A 81 -19.51 -8.72 13.00
C GLY A 81 -18.70 -8.70 14.29
N MET A 82 -18.13 -9.81 14.77
CA MET A 82 -17.45 -9.85 16.08
C MET A 82 -16.26 -8.89 16.16
N PHE A 83 -15.60 -8.63 15.02
CA PHE A 83 -14.47 -7.70 14.91
C PHE A 83 -14.80 -6.45 14.09
N THR A 84 -15.87 -6.49 13.30
CA THR A 84 -16.15 -5.48 12.27
C THR A 84 -17.49 -4.76 12.42
N ASN A 85 -18.26 -5.04 13.48
CA ASN A 85 -19.58 -4.43 13.71
C ASN A 85 -19.57 -2.90 13.82
N ASP A 86 -18.48 -2.33 14.33
CA ASP A 86 -18.32 -0.89 14.50
C ASP A 86 -17.57 -0.25 13.31
N LEU A 87 -17.14 -1.06 12.33
CA LEU A 87 -16.43 -0.58 11.15
C LEU A 87 -17.41 -0.20 10.02
N PRO A 88 -17.05 0.79 9.17
CA PRO A 88 -17.75 1.03 7.92
C PRO A 88 -17.71 -0.22 7.02
N SER A 89 -18.67 -0.32 6.09
CA SER A 89 -18.70 -1.43 5.15
C SER A 89 -17.40 -1.56 4.35
N LYS A 90 -17.08 -2.79 3.90
CA LYS A 90 -15.91 -3.04 3.01
C LYS A 90 -15.86 -2.08 1.82
N GLN A 91 -17.01 -1.81 1.19
CA GLN A 91 -17.07 -0.88 0.07
C GLN A 91 -16.71 0.55 0.48
N ALA A 92 -17.27 1.05 1.58
CA ALA A 92 -16.96 2.39 2.09
C ALA A 92 -15.48 2.50 2.50
N LEU A 93 -14.91 1.47 3.12
CA LEU A 93 -13.49 1.43 3.47
C LEU A 93 -12.59 1.40 2.24
N MET A 94 -12.92 0.62 1.20
CA MET A 94 -12.16 0.61 -0.05
C MET A 94 -12.21 1.96 -0.77
N GLU A 95 -13.36 2.64 -0.78
CA GLU A 95 -13.50 4.00 -1.31
C GLU A 95 -12.64 4.99 -0.52
N GLN A 96 -12.70 4.96 0.82
CA GLN A 96 -11.85 5.80 1.68
C GLN A 96 -10.37 5.50 1.48
N TYR A 97 -9.99 4.23 1.34
CA TYR A 97 -8.61 3.83 1.07
C TYR A 97 -8.12 4.42 -0.25
N TRP A 98 -8.87 4.25 -1.33
CA TRP A 98 -8.54 4.79 -2.64
C TRP A 98 -8.38 6.32 -2.61
N HIS A 99 -9.31 7.01 -1.95
CA HIS A 99 -9.28 8.47 -1.82
C HIS A 99 -8.28 8.99 -0.79
N SER A 100 -7.70 8.14 0.05
CA SER A 100 -6.61 8.52 0.97
C SER A 100 -5.27 8.70 0.26
N LYS A 101 -5.18 8.29 -1.01
CA LYS A 101 -3.98 8.33 -1.83
C LYS A 101 -3.41 9.73 -1.95
N LEU A 102 -2.13 9.87 -1.62
CA LEU A 102 -1.34 11.09 -1.83
C LEU A 102 0.02 10.76 -2.42
N LEU A 103 0.59 11.70 -3.18
CA LEU A 103 2.02 11.64 -3.48
C LEU A 103 2.80 11.75 -2.17
N LEU A 104 3.93 11.06 -2.10
CA LEU A 104 4.75 11.07 -0.90
C LEU A 104 5.21 12.48 -0.49
N SER A 105 5.51 13.36 -1.45
CA SER A 105 5.82 14.77 -1.16
C SER A 105 4.70 15.43 -0.38
N ASP A 106 3.47 15.29 -0.88
CA ASP A 106 2.30 15.96 -0.34
C ASP A 106 1.95 15.37 1.04
N TYR A 107 2.09 14.05 1.19
CA TYR A 107 1.95 13.40 2.50
C TYR A 107 2.98 13.90 3.52
N LEU A 108 4.24 14.09 3.11
CA LEU A 108 5.29 14.57 4.03
C LEU A 108 5.06 16.02 4.49
N ASP A 109 4.41 16.83 3.65
CA ASP A 109 4.06 18.21 3.93
C ASP A 109 2.78 18.32 4.79
N GLU A 110 1.72 17.61 4.42
CA GLU A 110 0.40 17.74 5.05
C GLU A 110 0.17 16.77 6.22
N LYS A 111 0.73 15.56 6.13
CA LYS A 111 0.56 14.45 7.09
C LYS A 111 -0.89 14.26 7.58
N PRO A 112 -1.86 14.04 6.68
CA PRO A 112 -3.29 14.01 7.04
C PRO A 112 -3.69 12.77 7.87
N TYR A 113 -2.83 11.76 7.96
CA TYR A 113 -3.01 10.58 8.81
C TYR A 113 -1.68 10.16 9.43
N ALA A 114 -1.76 9.50 10.60
CA ALA A 114 -0.57 9.16 11.40
C ALA A 114 0.18 7.94 10.86
N ASN A 115 -0.58 6.93 10.38
CA ASN A 115 -0.03 5.67 9.90
C ASN A 115 -0.19 5.60 8.38
N ALA A 116 0.93 5.68 7.67
CA ALA A 116 0.97 5.51 6.23
C ALA A 116 1.56 4.16 5.84
N GLU A 117 1.06 3.60 4.75
CA GLU A 117 1.82 2.67 3.94
C GLU A 117 2.25 3.34 2.64
N PHE A 118 3.47 3.04 2.19
CA PHE A 118 4.03 3.63 0.98
C PHE A 118 4.16 2.57 -0.09
N LEU A 119 3.57 2.85 -1.25
CA LEU A 119 3.52 1.93 -2.38
C LEU A 119 4.14 2.58 -3.61
N VAL A 120 4.81 1.77 -4.41
CA VAL A 120 5.32 2.16 -5.72
C VAL A 120 4.66 1.27 -6.77
N PHE A 121 4.09 1.92 -7.79
CA PHE A 121 3.37 1.23 -8.89
C PHE A 121 4.19 1.15 -10.18
N ASN A 122 5.20 2.01 -10.31
CA ASN A 122 6.08 2.05 -11.48
C ASN A 122 7.35 1.24 -11.23
N ASN A 123 8.01 0.82 -12.31
CA ASN A 123 9.31 0.16 -12.19
C ASN A 123 10.37 1.18 -11.78
N ILE A 124 11.18 0.88 -10.76
CA ILE A 124 12.34 1.71 -10.42
C ILE A 124 13.50 1.37 -11.36
N PRO A 125 14.03 2.34 -12.12
CA PRO A 125 15.20 2.12 -12.96
C PRO A 125 16.39 1.56 -12.15
N ALA A 126 17.04 0.51 -12.66
CA ALA A 126 18.13 -0.16 -11.96
C ALA A 126 19.30 0.78 -11.60
N HIS A 127 19.54 1.83 -12.38
CA HIS A 127 20.59 2.83 -12.11
C HIS A 127 20.28 3.75 -10.90
N LEU A 128 19.03 3.77 -10.42
CA LEU A 128 18.62 4.45 -9.19
C LEU A 128 18.66 3.54 -7.97
N LEU A 129 18.86 2.23 -8.16
CA LEU A 129 18.95 1.28 -7.07
C LEU A 129 20.34 1.30 -6.45
N GLU A 130 20.38 1.50 -5.14
CA GLU A 130 21.57 1.36 -4.31
C GLU A 130 21.44 0.14 -3.40
N GLY A 131 22.52 -0.63 -3.26
CA GLY A 131 22.57 -1.81 -2.39
C GLY A 131 23.20 -3.00 -3.09
N PHE A 132 23.00 -4.19 -2.52
CA PHE A 132 23.50 -5.44 -3.08
C PHE A 132 22.37 -6.47 -3.24
N ILE A 133 22.39 -7.19 -4.36
CA ILE A 133 21.59 -8.40 -4.59
C ILE A 133 22.59 -9.54 -4.77
N ASN A 134 22.51 -10.60 -3.97
CA ASN A 134 23.41 -11.76 -4.07
C ASN A 134 24.92 -11.39 -4.06
N ASN A 135 25.33 -10.43 -3.21
CA ASN A 135 26.68 -9.86 -3.14
C ASN A 135 27.16 -9.12 -4.40
N GLN A 136 26.27 -8.84 -5.35
CA GLN A 136 26.53 -7.97 -6.50
C GLN A 136 25.88 -6.61 -6.28
N LYS A 137 26.57 -5.54 -6.64
CA LYS A 137 26.03 -4.18 -6.51
C LYS A 137 24.84 -4.03 -7.46
N ALA A 138 23.73 -3.48 -6.96
CA ALA A 138 22.57 -3.22 -7.78
C ALA A 138 22.91 -2.17 -8.86
N GLY A 139 22.47 -2.40 -10.10
CA GLY A 139 22.62 -1.44 -11.20
C GLY A 139 23.95 -1.52 -11.99
N GLU A 140 24.82 -2.49 -11.71
CA GLU A 140 26.02 -2.85 -12.50
C GLU A 140 25.79 -4.17 -13.26
#